data_AF-A0A0C1K3Q5-F1
#
_entry.id   AF-A0A0C1K3Q5-F1
#
_cell.length_a   1.000
_cell.length_b   1.000
_cell.length_c   1.000
_cell.angle_alpha   90.00
_cell.angle_beta   90.00
_cell.angle_gamma   90.00
#
_symmetry.space_group_name_H-M   'P 1'
#
loop_
_entity.id
_entity.type
_entity.pdbx_description
1 polymer ?
#
loop_
_entity_poly.entity_id
_entity_poly.type
_entity_poly.pdbx_seq_one_letter_code
_entity_poly.pdbx_strand_id
1 'polypeptide(L)'
;MDLCKYRRDKMDMTAHAFSFFQVSSQVLEGSYGLFLQILSIVLFLLFFNFLIKVGLTKLKKRFLSQNKIWSSSFVSAIEKPLNYYAWFVACICALDAAINRFLEHHLFNVHVILNLGAVLAIGWFLLRWNNKVLQDMLSMSYQHRINLTPAKLDLISKLATIVIIFLTVFLAMDVTGRDMQTVIAFGGIGGLAIAFASQQAIANFFGGVMVYLTQPFSIGELINIPEKKLKDMWKKLVGT
;
A
#
# COMPACT_ATOMS: atom_id res chain seq x y z
N MET A 1 -22.28 8.87 -8.99
CA MET A 1 -21.25 7.83 -9.18
C MET A 1 -21.14 7.10 -7.84
N ASP A 2 -21.89 6.00 -7.74
CA ASP A 2 -22.54 5.58 -6.50
C ASP A 2 -21.60 4.81 -5.56
N LEU A 3 -21.10 5.51 -4.53
CA LEU A 3 -20.32 4.94 -3.43
C LEU A 3 -21.08 3.82 -2.68
N CYS A 4 -22.41 3.81 -2.74
CA CYS A 4 -23.25 2.72 -2.23
C CYS A 4 -23.13 1.41 -3.05
N LYS A 5 -22.80 1.48 -4.34
CA LYS A 5 -22.67 0.29 -5.20
C LYS A 5 -21.32 -0.39 -5.00
N TYR A 6 -20.25 0.41 -4.83
CA TYR A 6 -18.91 -0.10 -4.54
C TYR A 6 -18.78 -0.74 -3.15
N ARG A 7 -19.46 -0.17 -2.12
CA ARG A 7 -19.51 -0.78 -0.78
C ARG A 7 -20.28 -2.12 -0.77
N ARG A 8 -21.32 -2.26 -1.61
CA ARG A 8 -22.12 -3.48 -1.75
C ARG A 8 -21.33 -4.61 -2.41
N ASP A 9 -20.68 -4.31 -3.54
CA ASP A 9 -19.94 -5.31 -4.33
C ASP A 9 -18.71 -5.90 -3.59
N LYS A 10 -18.04 -5.08 -2.77
CA LYS A 10 -16.90 -5.53 -1.94
C LYS A 10 -17.35 -6.34 -0.71
N MET A 11 -18.58 -6.12 -0.25
CA MET A 11 -19.22 -6.85 0.84
C MET A 11 -19.79 -8.19 0.31
N ASP A 12 -20.26 -8.21 -0.94
CA ASP A 12 -20.78 -9.41 -1.60
C ASP A 12 -19.66 -10.42 -1.91
N MET A 13 -18.48 -9.98 -2.41
CA MET A 13 -17.39 -10.91 -2.75
C MET A 13 -16.73 -11.57 -1.52
N THR A 14 -16.70 -10.87 -0.38
CA THR A 14 -16.25 -11.43 0.91
C THR A 14 -17.34 -12.29 1.57
N ALA A 15 -18.61 -11.91 1.40
CA ALA A 15 -19.76 -12.71 1.82
C ALA A 15 -19.91 -14.01 1.02
N HIS A 16 -19.59 -14.04 -0.28
CA HIS A 16 -19.68 -15.25 -1.11
C HIS A 16 -18.59 -16.28 -0.79
N ALA A 17 -17.37 -15.83 -0.49
CA ALA A 17 -16.30 -16.72 0.00
C ALA A 17 -16.66 -17.30 1.39
N PHE A 18 -17.34 -16.52 2.23
CA PHE A 18 -17.79 -16.93 3.55
C PHE A 18 -19.06 -17.79 3.53
N SER A 19 -20.01 -17.53 2.62
CA SER A 19 -21.20 -18.36 2.43
C SER A 19 -20.84 -19.74 1.92
N PHE A 20 -19.83 -19.85 1.05
CA PHE A 20 -19.29 -21.15 0.64
C PHE A 20 -18.64 -21.90 1.81
N PHE A 21 -17.96 -21.19 2.71
CA PHE A 21 -17.40 -21.75 3.94
C PHE A 21 -18.50 -22.21 4.92
N GLN A 22 -19.59 -21.46 5.04
CA GLN A 22 -20.72 -21.75 5.93
C GLN A 22 -21.66 -22.85 5.41
N VAL A 23 -21.76 -23.02 4.08
CA VAL A 23 -22.50 -24.15 3.48
C VAL A 23 -21.75 -25.48 3.65
N SER A 24 -20.41 -25.44 3.70
CA SER A 24 -19.61 -26.65 3.93
C SER A 24 -19.70 -27.22 5.35
N SER A 25 -20.02 -26.38 6.35
CA SER A 25 -20.15 -26.80 7.75
C SER A 25 -21.49 -27.49 8.08
N GLN A 26 -22.54 -27.27 7.28
CA GLN A 26 -23.83 -27.95 7.46
C GLN A 26 -23.86 -29.38 6.90
N VAL A 27 -22.86 -29.78 6.10
CA VAL A 27 -22.83 -31.09 5.41
C VAL A 27 -22.07 -32.17 6.21
N LEU A 28 -21.42 -31.84 7.33
CA LEU A 28 -20.64 -32.80 8.13
C LEU A 28 -21.09 -32.88 9.60
N GLU A 29 -22.32 -33.34 9.83
CA GLU A 29 -22.83 -33.74 11.16
C GLU A 29 -22.32 -35.13 11.62
N GLY A 30 -21.04 -35.45 11.35
CA GLY A 30 -20.42 -36.73 11.71
C GLY A 30 -19.26 -36.59 12.68
N SER A 31 -19.03 -37.61 13.52
CA SER A 31 -17.92 -37.67 14.51
C SER A 31 -16.52 -37.41 13.89
N TYR A 32 -16.32 -37.74 12.61
CA TYR A 32 -15.11 -37.50 11.82
C TYR A 32 -15.10 -36.17 11.02
N GLY A 33 -16.17 -35.39 11.12
CA GLY A 33 -16.40 -34.21 10.29
C GLY A 33 -15.42 -33.08 10.53
N LEU A 34 -15.09 -32.79 11.79
CA LEU A 34 -14.14 -31.71 12.11
C LEU A 34 -12.70 -32.05 11.71
N PHE A 35 -12.30 -33.33 11.76
CA PHE A 35 -10.98 -33.72 11.26
C PHE A 35 -10.89 -33.53 9.74
N LEU A 36 -11.91 -33.94 8.99
CA LEU A 36 -11.95 -33.76 7.53
C LEU A 36 -12.09 -32.29 7.12
N GLN A 37 -12.82 -31.48 7.89
CA GLN A 37 -13.00 -30.06 7.62
C GLN A 37 -11.72 -29.25 7.89
N ILE A 38 -11.07 -29.48 9.04
CA ILE A 38 -9.77 -28.86 9.35
C ILE A 38 -8.71 -29.33 8.33
N LEU A 39 -8.69 -30.62 7.99
CA LEU A 39 -7.80 -31.17 6.97
C LEU A 39 -8.03 -30.49 5.62
N SER A 40 -9.29 -30.33 5.18
CA SER A 40 -9.64 -29.71 3.90
C SER A 40 -9.26 -28.22 3.85
N ILE A 41 -9.49 -27.48 4.94
CA ILE A 41 -9.11 -26.06 5.05
C ILE A 41 -7.59 -25.91 5.01
N VAL A 42 -6.86 -26.74 5.77
CA VAL A 42 -5.39 -26.74 5.78
C VAL A 42 -4.84 -27.16 4.42
N LEU A 43 -5.42 -28.18 3.78
CA LEU A 43 -5.01 -28.64 2.45
C LEU A 43 -5.26 -27.56 1.38
N PHE A 44 -6.40 -26.88 1.45
CA PHE A 44 -6.74 -25.78 0.56
C PHE A 44 -5.81 -24.57 0.77
N LEU A 45 -5.52 -24.20 2.03
CA LEU A 45 -4.55 -23.15 2.37
C LEU A 45 -3.13 -23.49 1.89
N LEU A 46 -2.68 -24.72 2.10
CA LEU A 46 -1.39 -25.20 1.62
C LEU A 46 -1.34 -25.21 0.09
N PHE A 47 -2.42 -25.65 -0.55
CA PHE A 47 -2.55 -25.64 -2.01
C PHE A 47 -2.56 -24.22 -2.57
N PHE A 48 -3.27 -23.27 -1.94
CA PHE A 48 -3.27 -21.87 -2.34
C PHE A 48 -1.90 -21.21 -2.13
N ASN A 49 -1.26 -21.45 -0.99
CA ASN A 49 0.10 -20.95 -0.71
C ASN A 49 1.13 -21.55 -1.68
N PHE A 50 0.97 -22.84 -2.03
CA PHE A 50 1.75 -23.51 -3.07
C PHE A 50 1.49 -22.91 -4.46
N LEU A 51 0.23 -22.65 -4.84
CA LEU A 51 -0.14 -21.99 -6.09
C LEU A 51 0.47 -20.59 -6.17
N ILE A 52 0.42 -19.81 -5.09
CA ILE A 52 0.99 -18.48 -5.08
C ILE A 52 2.52 -18.56 -5.18
N LYS A 53 3.18 -19.49 -4.47
CA LYS A 53 4.63 -19.69 -4.60
C LYS A 53 5.04 -20.11 -6.00
N VAL A 54 4.34 -21.09 -6.59
CA VAL A 54 4.59 -21.59 -7.96
C VAL A 54 4.26 -20.54 -9.02
N GLY A 55 3.18 -19.79 -8.83
CA GLY A 55 2.77 -18.68 -9.69
C GLY A 55 3.79 -17.55 -9.66
N LEU A 56 4.19 -17.11 -8.47
CA LEU A 56 5.22 -16.08 -8.28
C LEU A 56 6.58 -16.52 -8.84
N THR A 57 6.99 -17.78 -8.67
CA THR A 57 8.26 -18.28 -9.23
C THR A 57 8.20 -18.49 -10.75
N LYS A 58 7.07 -18.92 -11.32
CA LYS A 58 6.87 -19.00 -12.77
C LYS A 58 6.80 -17.61 -13.41
N LEU A 59 6.12 -16.66 -12.78
CA LEU A 59 6.10 -15.24 -13.18
C LEU A 59 7.51 -14.64 -13.08
N LYS A 60 8.26 -14.94 -12.01
CA LYS A 60 9.67 -14.58 -11.87
C LYS A 60 10.52 -15.10 -13.04
N LYS A 61 10.34 -16.36 -13.46
CA LYS A 61 11.07 -16.92 -14.62
C LYS A 61 10.66 -16.30 -15.98
N ARG A 62 9.37 -15.98 -16.20
CA ARG A 62 8.89 -15.43 -17.48
C ARG A 62 9.08 -13.92 -17.62
N PHE A 63 9.00 -13.16 -16.52
CA PHE A 63 8.99 -11.69 -16.55
C PHE A 63 10.36 -11.06 -16.24
N LEU A 64 11.29 -11.79 -15.63
CA LEU A 64 12.66 -11.28 -15.38
C LEU A 64 13.53 -11.21 -16.64
N SER A 65 13.07 -11.73 -17.78
CA SER A 65 13.83 -11.64 -19.04
C SER A 65 13.68 -10.29 -19.75
N GLN A 66 12.73 -9.42 -19.35
CA GLN A 66 12.41 -8.23 -20.16
C GLN A 66 12.37 -6.87 -19.45
N ASN A 67 12.39 -6.74 -18.12
CA ASN A 67 12.57 -5.40 -17.50
C ASN A 67 13.15 -5.41 -16.06
N LYS A 68 14.16 -4.55 -15.88
CA LYS A 68 15.13 -4.49 -14.76
C LYS A 68 14.54 -3.77 -13.52
N ILE A 69 14.84 -4.26 -12.31
CA ILE A 69 14.70 -3.60 -10.99
C ILE A 69 13.32 -3.64 -10.33
N TRP A 70 12.29 -2.97 -10.89
CA TRP A 70 11.01 -2.79 -10.17
C TRP A 70 10.26 -4.11 -9.94
N SER A 71 10.27 -4.99 -10.95
CA SER A 71 9.61 -6.31 -10.91
C SER A 71 10.28 -7.26 -9.93
N SER A 72 11.62 -7.30 -9.89
CA SER A 72 12.39 -8.13 -8.97
C SER A 72 12.22 -7.68 -7.51
N SER A 73 12.20 -6.37 -7.29
CA SER A 73 12.03 -5.80 -5.95
C SER A 73 10.62 -6.05 -5.41
N PHE A 74 9.58 -5.92 -6.25
CA PHE A 74 8.20 -6.22 -5.89
C PHE A 74 8.01 -7.70 -5.51
N VAL A 75 8.43 -8.63 -6.38
CA VAL A 75 8.27 -10.08 -6.15
C VAL A 75 9.03 -10.54 -4.91
N SER A 76 10.23 -10.01 -4.67
CA SER A 76 10.99 -10.37 -3.47
C SER A 76 10.46 -9.68 -2.20
N ALA A 77 9.72 -8.58 -2.33
CA ALA A 77 9.07 -7.92 -1.19
C ALA A 77 7.82 -8.69 -0.74
N ILE A 78 7.02 -9.24 -1.68
CA ILE A 78 5.72 -9.87 -1.39
C ILE A 78 5.84 -11.27 -0.77
N GLU A 79 6.93 -11.99 -1.08
CA GLU A 79 7.11 -13.38 -0.67
C GLU A 79 7.07 -13.58 0.85
N LYS A 80 7.73 -12.71 1.64
CA LYS A 80 7.79 -12.86 3.10
C LYS A 80 6.46 -12.49 3.79
N PRO A 81 5.88 -11.29 3.56
CA PRO A 81 4.58 -10.91 4.14
C PRO A 81 3.48 -11.93 3.87
N LEU A 82 3.43 -12.45 2.64
CA LEU A 82 2.43 -13.42 2.25
C LEU A 82 2.59 -14.76 2.98
N ASN A 83 3.84 -15.27 3.09
CA ASN A 83 4.09 -16.53 3.79
C ASN A 83 3.79 -16.42 5.29
N TYR A 84 4.17 -15.32 5.93
CA TYR A 84 3.83 -15.08 7.34
C TYR A 84 2.33 -14.92 7.55
N TYR A 85 1.65 -14.19 6.66
CA TYR A 85 0.20 -14.02 6.74
C TYR A 85 -0.55 -15.35 6.54
N ALA A 86 -0.10 -16.22 5.62
CA ALA A 86 -0.67 -17.55 5.44
C ALA A 86 -0.58 -18.41 6.71
N TRP A 87 0.57 -18.39 7.40
CA TRP A 87 0.74 -19.08 8.69
C TRP A 87 -0.14 -18.48 9.79
N PHE A 88 -0.27 -17.15 9.81
CA PHE A 88 -1.14 -16.45 10.76
C PHE A 88 -2.62 -16.83 10.58
N VAL A 89 -3.12 -16.81 9.34
CA VAL A 89 -4.49 -17.24 9.00
C VAL A 89 -4.71 -18.70 9.40
N ALA A 90 -3.78 -19.60 9.07
CA ALA A 90 -3.87 -21.01 9.43
C ALA A 90 -3.95 -21.22 10.96
N CYS A 91 -3.15 -20.47 11.73
CA CYS A 91 -3.14 -20.55 13.19
C CYS A 91 -4.47 -20.06 13.79
N ILE A 92 -5.01 -18.95 13.29
CA ILE A 92 -6.30 -18.41 13.77
C ILE A 92 -7.46 -19.35 13.43
N CYS A 93 -7.52 -19.88 12.20
CA CYS A 93 -8.57 -20.83 11.81
C CYS A 93 -8.49 -22.13 12.63
N ALA A 94 -7.28 -22.63 12.90
CA ALA A 94 -7.08 -23.80 13.75
C ALA A 94 -7.53 -23.55 15.20
N LEU A 95 -7.25 -22.36 15.74
CA LEU A 95 -7.65 -21.96 17.08
C LEU A 95 -9.17 -21.83 17.21
N ASP A 96 -9.82 -21.18 16.24
CA ASP A 96 -11.28 -21.02 16.21
C ASP A 96 -11.99 -22.38 16.14
N ALA A 97 -11.52 -23.29 15.28
CA ALA A 97 -12.06 -24.64 15.18
C ALA A 97 -11.89 -25.46 16.47
N ALA A 98 -10.77 -25.29 17.18
CA ALA A 98 -10.54 -25.96 18.46
C ALA A 98 -11.45 -25.41 19.56
N ILE A 99 -11.59 -24.08 19.68
CA ILE A 99 -12.41 -23.43 20.72
C ILE A 99 -13.89 -23.75 20.53
N ASN A 100 -14.39 -23.68 19.29
CA ASN A 100 -15.79 -23.99 18.99
C ASN A 100 -16.17 -25.41 19.41
N ARG A 101 -15.24 -26.38 19.26
CA ARG A 101 -15.48 -27.79 19.62
C ARG A 101 -15.42 -28.05 21.13
N PHE A 102 -14.59 -27.32 21.87
CA PHE A 102 -14.38 -27.58 23.31
C PHE A 102 -15.24 -26.73 24.23
N LEU A 103 -15.61 -25.51 23.82
CA LEU A 103 -16.26 -24.55 24.69
C LEU A 103 -17.66 -24.14 24.19
N GLU A 104 -18.13 -24.65 23.04
CA GLU A 104 -19.37 -24.26 22.35
C GLU A 104 -19.54 -22.73 22.19
N HIS A 105 -18.45 -22.00 22.38
CA HIS A 105 -18.35 -20.56 22.25
C HIS A 105 -17.64 -20.26 20.94
N HIS A 106 -18.32 -19.57 20.03
CA HIS A 106 -17.63 -18.94 18.92
C HIS A 106 -16.74 -17.81 19.43
N LEU A 107 -15.52 -17.72 18.93
CA LEU A 107 -14.74 -16.50 19.08
C LEU A 107 -15.48 -15.37 18.38
N PHE A 108 -16.03 -14.45 19.17
CA PHE A 108 -16.63 -13.23 18.63
C PHE A 108 -15.54 -12.46 17.87
N ASN A 109 -15.80 -12.11 16.60
CA ASN A 109 -14.96 -11.25 15.74
C ASN A 109 -13.65 -11.83 15.13
N VAL A 110 -13.57 -13.15 14.83
CA VAL A 110 -12.44 -13.71 14.06
C VAL A 110 -12.18 -12.94 12.75
N HIS A 111 -13.25 -12.49 12.09
CA HIS A 111 -13.18 -11.66 10.88
C HIS A 111 -12.41 -10.36 11.07
N VAL A 112 -12.61 -9.68 12.20
CA VAL A 112 -11.90 -8.44 12.51
C VAL A 112 -10.41 -8.70 12.71
N ILE A 113 -10.06 -9.81 13.37
CA ILE A 113 -8.66 -10.18 13.61
C ILE A 113 -7.95 -10.54 12.29
N LEU A 114 -8.60 -11.31 11.42
CA LEU A 114 -8.05 -11.68 10.12
C LEU A 114 -7.89 -10.47 9.18
N ASN A 115 -8.89 -9.58 9.14
CA ASN A 115 -8.84 -8.36 8.35
C ASN A 115 -7.76 -7.40 8.88
N LEU A 116 -7.60 -7.30 10.21
CA LEU A 116 -6.59 -6.45 10.83
C LEU A 116 -5.19 -7.00 10.52
N GLY A 117 -5.01 -8.32 10.63
CA GLY A 117 -3.79 -9.01 10.21
C GLY A 117 -3.47 -8.79 8.73
N ALA A 118 -4.49 -8.77 7.86
CA ALA A 118 -4.31 -8.51 6.42
C ALA A 118 -3.79 -7.09 6.18
N VAL A 119 -4.39 -6.09 6.82
CA VAL A 119 -3.96 -4.69 6.72
C VAL A 119 -2.51 -4.53 7.19
N LEU A 120 -2.17 -5.13 8.33
CA LEU A 120 -0.80 -5.10 8.86
C LEU A 120 0.20 -5.79 7.93
N ALA A 121 -0.19 -6.93 7.34
CA ALA A 121 0.66 -7.63 6.36
C ALA A 121 0.87 -6.80 5.08
N ILE A 122 -0.16 -6.11 4.59
CA ILE A 122 -0.06 -5.19 3.44
C ILE A 122 0.82 -3.99 3.78
N GLY A 123 0.65 -3.38 4.96
CA GLY A 123 1.49 -2.28 5.42
C GLY A 123 2.96 -2.70 5.53
N TRP A 124 3.23 -3.86 6.13
CA TRP A 124 4.58 -4.41 6.21
C TRP A 124 5.17 -4.70 4.82
N PHE A 125 4.36 -5.21 3.89
CA PHE A 125 4.75 -5.41 2.50
C PHE A 125 5.16 -4.09 1.83
N LEU A 126 4.34 -3.06 1.92
CA LEU A 126 4.60 -1.75 1.30
C LEU A 126 5.87 -1.11 1.86
N LEU A 127 6.06 -1.14 3.19
CA LEU A 127 7.29 -0.66 3.83
C LEU A 127 8.52 -1.41 3.34
N ARG A 128 8.43 -2.74 3.26
CA ARG A 128 9.52 -3.59 2.76
C ARG A 128 9.82 -3.30 1.30
N TRP A 129 8.80 -3.08 0.47
CA TRP A 129 8.97 -2.76 -0.94
C TRP A 129 9.64 -1.40 -1.13
N ASN A 130 9.18 -0.37 -0.40
CA ASN A 130 9.79 0.95 -0.43
C ASN A 130 11.28 0.91 -0.05
N ASN A 131 11.64 0.18 1.01
CA ASN A 131 13.03 0.02 1.43
C ASN A 131 13.89 -0.71 0.39
N LYS A 132 13.33 -1.73 -0.30
CA LYS A 132 14.04 -2.44 -1.37
C LYS A 132 14.25 -1.56 -2.60
N VAL A 133 13.23 -0.81 -3.00
CA VAL A 133 13.34 0.16 -4.11
C VAL A 133 14.40 1.20 -3.79
N LEU A 134 14.42 1.73 -2.55
CA LEU A 134 15.45 2.67 -2.12
C LEU A 134 16.86 2.05 -2.22
N GLN A 135 17.06 0.83 -1.73
CA GLN A 135 18.35 0.15 -1.80
C GLN A 135 18.82 -0.07 -3.25
N ASP A 136 17.91 -0.51 -4.12
CA ASP A 136 18.20 -0.69 -5.54
C ASP A 136 18.56 0.65 -6.21
N MET A 137 17.79 1.72 -5.96
CA MET A 137 18.06 3.05 -6.53
C MET A 137 19.36 3.67 -5.97
N LEU A 138 19.66 3.50 -4.69
CA LEU A 138 20.92 3.95 -4.09
C LEU A 138 22.11 3.25 -4.73
N SER A 139 22.03 1.93 -4.95
CA SER A 139 23.10 1.18 -5.62
C SER A 139 23.37 1.70 -7.04
N MET A 140 22.35 2.20 -7.74
CA MET A 140 22.47 2.81 -9.07
C MET A 140 22.99 4.24 -9.03
N SER A 141 22.63 5.01 -7.99
CA SER A 141 23.16 6.36 -7.76
C SER A 141 24.67 6.31 -7.52
N TYR A 142 25.15 5.40 -6.67
CA TYR A 142 26.59 5.21 -6.43
C TYR A 142 27.35 4.80 -7.70
N GLN A 143 26.72 4.05 -8.60
CA GLN A 143 27.28 3.67 -9.90
C GLN A 143 27.15 4.78 -10.97
N HIS A 144 26.74 6.00 -10.61
CA HIS A 144 26.50 7.13 -11.53
C HIS A 144 25.52 6.81 -12.68
N ARG A 145 24.66 5.80 -12.51
CA ARG A 145 23.64 5.44 -13.52
C ARG A 145 22.41 6.33 -13.47
N ILE A 146 22.27 7.16 -12.44
CA ILE A 146 21.16 8.11 -12.25
C ILE A 146 21.68 9.45 -11.72
N ASN A 147 21.13 10.55 -12.24
CA ASN A 147 21.47 11.92 -11.83
C ASN A 147 20.80 12.36 -10.50
N LEU A 148 20.36 11.42 -9.68
CA LEU A 148 19.73 11.69 -8.39
C LEU A 148 20.73 11.47 -7.27
N THR A 149 20.93 12.50 -6.43
CA THR A 149 21.80 12.44 -5.25
C THR A 149 21.23 11.44 -4.23
N PRO A 150 22.06 10.65 -3.52
CA PRO A 150 21.61 9.73 -2.48
C PRO A 150 20.69 10.39 -1.44
N ALA A 151 20.97 11.63 -1.06
CA ALA A 151 20.14 12.42 -0.14
C ALA A 151 18.71 12.65 -0.66
N LYS A 152 18.53 12.90 -1.96
CA LYS A 152 17.20 13.09 -2.55
C LYS A 152 16.40 11.79 -2.53
N LEU A 153 17.05 10.66 -2.80
CA LEU A 153 16.43 9.34 -2.76
C LEU A 153 15.98 8.97 -1.33
N ASP A 154 16.82 9.23 -0.33
CA ASP A 154 16.48 9.01 1.08
C ASP A 154 15.27 9.87 1.50
N LEU A 155 15.24 11.16 1.12
CA LEU A 155 14.10 12.03 1.40
C LEU A 155 12.80 11.52 0.78
N ILE A 156 12.82 11.11 -0.50
CA ILE A 156 11.65 10.57 -1.19
C ILE A 156 11.15 9.29 -0.50
N SER A 157 12.07 8.40 -0.13
CA SER A 157 11.71 7.15 0.56
C SER A 157 11.14 7.40 1.96
N LYS A 158 11.65 8.37 2.70
CA LYS A 158 11.10 8.77 4.00
C LYS A 158 9.70 9.34 3.87
N LEU A 159 9.46 10.18 2.88
CA LEU A 159 8.12 10.69 2.59
C LEU A 159 7.14 9.57 2.25
N ALA A 160 7.54 8.63 1.37
CA ALA A 160 6.73 7.45 1.04
C ALA A 160 6.45 6.59 2.28
N THR A 161 7.44 6.39 3.15
CA THR A 161 7.29 5.64 4.41
C THR A 161 6.25 6.27 5.32
N ILE A 162 6.28 7.60 5.50
CA ILE A 162 5.30 8.34 6.31
C ILE A 162 3.88 8.12 5.76
N VAL A 163 3.71 8.22 4.44
CA VAL A 163 2.41 8.01 3.77
C VAL A 163 1.92 6.56 3.97
N ILE A 164 2.80 5.57 3.79
CA ILE A 164 2.46 4.16 3.99
C ILE A 164 2.02 3.88 5.43
N ILE A 165 2.72 4.44 6.42
CA ILE A 165 2.36 4.29 7.84
C ILE A 165 0.99 4.90 8.10
N PHE A 166 0.75 6.13 7.63
CA PHE A 166 -0.52 6.81 7.80
C PHE A 166 -1.68 6.00 7.20
N LEU A 167 -1.53 5.50 5.97
CA LEU A 167 -2.52 4.64 5.32
C LEU A 167 -2.74 3.31 6.06
N THR A 168 -1.66 2.69 6.56
CA THR A 168 -1.75 1.41 7.29
C THR A 168 -2.53 1.59 8.60
N VAL A 169 -2.24 2.65 9.36
CA VAL A 169 -2.95 2.96 10.62
C VAL A 169 -4.40 3.30 10.32
N PHE A 170 -4.65 4.11 9.29
CA PHE A 170 -6.00 4.48 8.87
C PHE A 170 -6.86 3.26 8.53
N LEU A 171 -6.33 2.36 7.70
CA LEU A 171 -7.02 1.12 7.33
C LEU A 171 -7.16 0.16 8.53
N ALA A 172 -6.19 0.13 9.44
CA ALA A 172 -6.29 -0.70 10.63
C ALA A 172 -7.44 -0.23 11.55
N MET A 173 -7.62 1.08 11.68
CA MET A 173 -8.73 1.65 12.43
C MET A 173 -10.10 1.35 11.78
N ASP A 174 -10.18 1.40 10.44
CA ASP A 174 -11.40 1.05 9.66
C ASP A 174 -11.90 -0.33 10.04
N VAL A 175 -10.99 -1.31 10.01
CA VAL A 175 -11.31 -2.71 10.23
C VAL A 175 -11.80 -2.97 11.65
N THR A 176 -11.32 -2.20 12.63
CA THR A 176 -11.76 -2.34 14.03
C THR A 176 -13.15 -1.76 14.29
N GLY A 177 -13.81 -1.14 13.29
CA GLY A 177 -15.15 -0.56 13.44
C GLY A 177 -15.19 0.68 14.32
N ARG A 178 -14.04 1.32 14.57
CA ARG A 178 -13.98 2.59 15.29
C ARG A 178 -14.41 3.73 14.39
N ASP A 179 -14.95 4.78 15.00
CA ASP A 179 -15.39 5.95 14.26
C ASP A 179 -14.20 6.64 13.57
N MET A 180 -14.13 6.48 12.25
CA MET A 180 -13.08 7.07 11.42
C MET A 180 -13.29 8.57 11.20
N GLN A 181 -14.50 9.08 11.48
CA GLN A 181 -14.85 10.47 11.23
C GLN A 181 -13.94 11.42 12.00
N THR A 182 -13.58 11.07 13.23
CA THR A 182 -12.65 11.86 14.06
C THR A 182 -11.28 11.98 13.39
N VAL A 183 -10.68 10.86 12.96
CA VAL A 183 -9.36 10.85 12.33
C VAL A 183 -9.36 11.58 10.98
N ILE A 184 -10.42 11.43 10.19
CA ILE A 184 -10.57 12.15 8.92
C ILE A 184 -10.75 13.65 9.16
N ALA A 185 -11.54 14.04 10.16
CA ALA A 185 -11.75 15.45 10.51
C ALA A 185 -10.44 16.11 10.94
N PHE A 186 -9.69 15.50 11.86
CA PHE A 186 -8.38 15.99 12.29
C PHE A 186 -7.34 15.93 11.14
N GLY A 187 -7.34 14.85 10.36
CA GLY A 187 -6.47 14.67 9.20
C GLY A 187 -6.74 15.72 8.11
N GLY A 188 -7.99 16.14 7.93
CA GLY A 188 -8.37 17.21 7.00
C GLY A 188 -7.76 18.55 7.39
N ILE A 189 -7.81 18.92 8.67
CA ILE A 189 -7.19 20.15 9.18
C ILE A 189 -5.66 20.08 9.04
N GLY A 190 -5.04 18.94 9.39
CA GLY A 190 -3.61 18.72 9.19
C GLY A 190 -3.18 18.79 7.71
N GLY A 191 -3.99 18.22 6.82
CA GLY A 191 -3.78 18.28 5.37
C GLY A 191 -3.85 19.70 4.82
N LEU A 192 -4.78 20.53 5.31
CA LEU A 192 -4.87 21.94 4.95
C LEU A 192 -3.62 22.72 5.37
N ALA A 193 -3.10 22.47 6.58
CA ALA A 193 -1.86 23.10 7.04
C ALA A 193 -0.67 22.77 6.12
N ILE A 194 -0.53 21.49 5.72
CA ILE A 194 0.51 21.05 4.77
C ILE A 194 0.27 21.68 3.39
N ALA A 195 -0.98 21.76 2.93
CA ALA A 195 -1.33 22.36 1.65
C ALA A 195 -0.91 23.84 1.60
N PHE A 196 -1.22 24.63 2.63
CA PHE A 196 -0.79 26.02 2.73
C PHE A 196 0.73 26.15 2.77
N ALA A 197 1.42 25.31 3.55
CA ALA A 197 2.89 25.31 3.60
C ALA A 197 3.51 24.97 2.22
N SER A 198 2.86 24.12 1.44
CA SER A 198 3.33 23.70 0.10
C SER A 198 2.91 24.63 -1.05
N GLN A 199 2.07 25.63 -0.80
CA GLN A 199 1.44 26.46 -1.83
C GLN A 199 2.47 27.11 -2.76
N GLN A 200 3.57 27.63 -2.21
CA GLN A 200 4.63 28.26 -3.02
C GLN A 200 5.36 27.26 -3.92
N ALA A 201 5.64 26.06 -3.43
CA ALA A 201 6.30 25.01 -4.20
C ALA A 201 5.41 24.56 -5.37
N ILE A 202 4.12 24.38 -5.11
CA ILE A 202 3.13 24.01 -6.13
C ILE A 202 2.97 25.13 -7.16
N ALA A 203 2.90 26.39 -6.74
CA ALA A 203 2.81 27.55 -7.64
C ALA A 203 4.04 27.63 -8.57
N ASN A 204 5.24 27.43 -8.04
CA ASN A 204 6.46 27.40 -8.83
C ASN A 204 6.48 26.24 -9.83
N PHE A 205 6.00 25.06 -9.42
CA PHE A 205 5.90 23.89 -10.29
C PHE A 205 4.96 24.14 -11.48
N PHE A 206 3.74 24.63 -11.22
CA PHE A 206 2.79 24.95 -12.28
C PHE A 206 3.27 26.11 -13.16
N GLY A 207 3.98 27.10 -12.61
CA GLY A 207 4.64 28.15 -13.40
C GLY A 207 5.63 27.56 -14.42
N GLY A 208 6.45 26.60 -14.00
CA GLY A 208 7.38 25.89 -14.89
C GLY A 208 6.68 25.04 -15.95
N VAL A 209 5.66 24.27 -15.56
CA VAL A 209 4.85 23.48 -16.49
C VAL A 209 4.17 24.37 -17.52
N MET A 210 3.60 25.51 -17.09
CA MET A 210 2.95 26.45 -17.99
C MET A 210 3.94 27.04 -19.00
N VAL A 211 5.13 27.46 -18.57
CA VAL A 211 6.19 27.93 -19.48
C VAL A 211 6.55 26.85 -20.51
N TYR A 212 6.66 25.59 -20.09
CA TYR A 212 6.94 24.48 -21.01
C TYR A 212 5.81 24.24 -22.02
N LEU A 213 4.55 24.38 -21.59
CA LEU A 213 3.38 24.14 -22.43
C LEU A 213 3.09 25.29 -23.39
N THR A 214 3.17 26.54 -22.91
CA THR A 214 2.88 27.71 -23.72
C THR A 214 4.06 28.18 -24.54
N GLN A 215 5.28 27.67 -24.24
CA GLN A 215 6.56 28.07 -24.85
C GLN A 215 6.56 29.55 -25.26
N PRO A 216 6.31 30.48 -24.33
CA PRO A 216 6.04 31.88 -24.68
C PRO A 216 7.29 32.60 -25.21
N PHE A 217 8.45 31.92 -25.21
CA PHE A 217 9.71 32.39 -25.70
C PHE A 217 10.36 31.28 -26.52
N SER A 218 10.83 31.60 -27.72
CA SER A 218 11.62 30.66 -28.53
C SER A 218 13.10 30.74 -28.16
N ILE A 219 13.82 29.62 -28.25
CA ILE A 219 15.27 29.58 -27.99
C ILE A 219 15.98 30.48 -29.01
N GLY A 220 16.58 31.58 -28.54
CA GLY A 220 17.30 32.55 -29.38
C GLY A 220 16.66 33.95 -29.46
N GLU A 221 15.48 34.15 -28.86
CA GLU A 221 14.80 35.45 -28.85
C GLU A 221 15.34 36.37 -27.74
N LEU A 222 15.59 37.64 -28.09
CA LEU A 222 16.13 38.65 -27.18
C LEU A 222 14.98 39.27 -26.38
N ILE A 223 14.83 38.83 -25.13
CA ILE A 223 13.72 39.24 -24.26
C ILE A 223 14.08 40.56 -23.56
N ASN A 224 13.30 41.61 -23.81
CA ASN A 224 13.47 42.89 -23.14
C ASN A 224 12.69 42.92 -21.81
N ILE A 225 13.40 42.94 -20.68
CA ILE A 225 12.80 43.05 -19.35
C ILE A 225 12.84 44.53 -18.93
N PRO A 226 11.70 45.16 -18.55
CA PRO A 226 11.69 46.57 -18.13
C PRO A 226 12.62 46.82 -16.94
N GLU A 227 13.50 47.82 -17.02
CA GLU A 227 14.52 48.15 -15.99
C GLU A 227 13.93 48.33 -14.59
N LYS A 228 12.72 48.89 -14.49
CA LYS A 228 12.02 49.11 -13.22
C LYS A 228 11.81 47.80 -12.45
N LYS A 229 11.48 46.72 -13.17
CA LYS A 229 11.26 45.38 -12.61
C LYS A 229 12.57 44.72 -12.16
N LEU A 230 13.65 45.02 -12.86
CA LEU A 230 15.01 44.56 -12.55
C LEU A 230 15.54 45.19 -11.25
N LYS A 231 15.32 46.50 -11.08
CA LYS A 231 15.68 47.24 -9.86
C LYS A 231 14.92 46.74 -8.62
N ASP A 232 13.63 46.43 -8.76
CA ASP A 232 12.81 45.88 -7.68
C ASP A 232 13.26 44.47 -7.27
N MET A 233 13.64 43.61 -8.24
CA MET A 233 14.22 42.29 -7.96
C MET A 233 15.55 42.40 -7.21
N TRP A 234 16.40 43.33 -7.63
CA TRP A 234 17.71 43.55 -7.00
C TRP A 234 17.58 44.02 -5.55
N LYS A 235 16.66 44.96 -5.28
CA LYS A 235 16.36 45.42 -3.92
C LYS A 235 15.92 44.28 -3.00
N LYS A 236 15.11 43.36 -3.53
CA LYS A 236 14.58 42.19 -2.82
C LYS A 236 15.65 41.14 -2.49
N LEU A 237 16.70 41.04 -3.31
CA LEU A 237 17.83 40.12 -3.10
C LEU A 237 18.90 40.68 -2.16
N VAL A 238 19.11 42.00 -2.19
CA VAL A 238 20.13 42.68 -1.37
C VAL A 238 19.56 43.12 -0.01
N GLY A 239 18.24 43.03 0.20
CA GLY A 239 17.61 43.31 1.49
C GLY A 239 17.67 44.79 1.88
N THR A 240 17.39 45.69 0.93
CA THR A 240 17.36 47.18 1.12
C THR A 240 16.02 47.80 0.71
#